data_AF-A0A2D3V6G8-F1
#
_entry.id   AF-A0A2D3V6G8-F1
#
_cell.length_a   1.000
_cell.length_b   1.000
_cell.length_c   1.000
_cell.angle_alpha   90.00
_cell.angle_beta   90.00
_cell.angle_gamma   90.00
#
_symmetry.space_group_name_H-M   'P 1'
#
loop_
_entity.id
_entity.type
_entity.pdbx_description
1 polymer ?
#
loop_
_entity_poly.entity_id
_entity_poly.type
_entity_poly.pdbx_seq_one_letter_code
_entity_poly.pdbx_strand_id
1 'polypeptide(L)'
;MDNNKSTARERDHLTQLPSELLHSIFSYLLPRHSPERSIFDPKNEKKNPCSHELDKVAATNKVLRSEVNEWAMHFLLSHKSITKFQAPKSATKKDRTTNYLRGRKGLLTWCSSHCVFCGKKSARSAILVNGFRCCMACDKAQWEKITLTDAMTIYGLREQVLLPEKHVNCHNSRKLLAQIGFPRVRYGVYTCQGGKACMFLLEDVKQLATLIHGELEIYMAKREAARVARKAKARSKIQEGDFAKERGTIASPSSA
;
A
#
# COMPACT_ATOMS: atom_id res chain seq x y z
N MET A 1 -50.49 2.90 25.33
CA MET A 1 -50.27 3.27 23.91
C MET A 1 -48.95 4.04 23.88
N ASP A 2 -47.84 3.34 23.71
CA ASP A 2 -46.51 3.96 23.68
C ASP A 2 -45.79 3.53 22.41
N ASN A 3 -46.19 4.14 21.30
CA ASN A 3 -45.48 4.07 20.02
C ASN A 3 -44.67 5.36 19.85
N ASN A 4 -43.39 5.36 20.20
CA ASN A 4 -42.36 6.12 19.48
C ASN A 4 -40.97 6.02 20.13
N LYS A 5 -40.08 5.19 19.58
CA LYS A 5 -38.64 5.49 19.41
C LYS A 5 -37.89 4.36 18.68
N SER A 6 -38.17 4.15 17.39
CA SER A 6 -37.27 3.41 16.51
C SER A 6 -37.58 3.76 15.05
N THR A 7 -36.94 4.78 14.48
CA THR A 7 -37.12 5.07 13.04
C THR A 7 -35.83 5.40 12.30
N ALA A 8 -34.67 5.31 12.95
CA ALA A 8 -33.36 5.42 12.29
C ALA A 8 -32.60 4.09 12.19
N ARG A 9 -33.02 3.06 12.94
CA ARG A 9 -32.31 1.77 13.03
C ARG A 9 -32.79 0.72 12.01
N GLU A 10 -33.93 0.96 11.37
CA GLU A 10 -34.68 -0.10 10.66
C GLU A 10 -34.39 -0.24 9.16
N ARG A 11 -33.55 0.61 8.54
CA ARG A 11 -33.42 0.61 7.07
C ARG A 11 -32.02 0.43 6.51
N ASP A 12 -30.99 0.40 7.35
CA ASP A 12 -29.65 0.05 6.88
C ASP A 12 -29.48 -1.46 6.87
N HIS A 13 -30.06 -2.11 5.85
CA HIS A 13 -29.95 -3.55 5.67
C HIS A 13 -28.52 -3.97 5.31
N LEU A 14 -27.74 -3.09 4.67
CA LEU A 14 -26.36 -3.37 4.30
C LEU A 14 -25.47 -3.53 5.54
N THR A 15 -25.65 -2.71 6.58
CA THR A 15 -24.88 -2.85 7.83
C THR A 15 -25.37 -4.01 8.72
N GLN A 16 -26.56 -4.54 8.47
CA GLN A 16 -27.10 -5.73 9.14
C GLN A 16 -26.62 -7.04 8.51
N LEU A 17 -25.90 -6.98 7.37
CA LEU A 17 -25.36 -8.17 6.74
C LEU A 17 -24.31 -8.84 7.64
N PRO A 18 -24.19 -10.17 7.57
CA PRO A 18 -23.07 -10.91 8.16
C PRO A 18 -21.72 -10.28 7.81
N SER A 19 -20.76 -10.37 8.74
CA SER A 19 -19.42 -9.80 8.60
C SER A 19 -18.71 -10.23 7.32
N GLU A 20 -18.98 -11.43 6.83
CA GLU A 20 -18.41 -12.00 5.62
C GLU A 20 -18.91 -11.25 4.37
N LEU A 21 -20.21 -10.96 4.33
CA LEU A 21 -20.84 -10.21 3.25
C LEU A 21 -20.43 -8.73 3.31
N LEU A 22 -20.34 -8.17 4.51
CA LEU A 22 -19.78 -6.84 4.73
C LEU A 22 -18.34 -6.75 4.24
N HIS A 23 -17.47 -7.72 4.56
CA HIS A 23 -16.10 -7.76 4.05
C HIS A 23 -16.05 -7.89 2.53
N SER A 24 -16.95 -8.68 1.93
CA SER A 24 -17.06 -8.75 0.47
C SER A 24 -17.48 -7.39 -0.13
N ILE A 25 -18.47 -6.71 0.44
CA ILE A 25 -18.90 -5.37 0.01
C ILE A 25 -17.79 -4.34 0.24
N PHE A 26 -17.09 -4.44 1.37
CA PHE A 26 -15.93 -3.61 1.67
C PHE A 26 -14.82 -3.83 0.66
N SER A 27 -14.56 -5.06 0.23
CA SER A 27 -13.55 -5.34 -0.82
C SER A 27 -13.85 -4.62 -2.14
N TYR A 28 -15.13 -4.32 -2.40
CA TYR A 28 -15.61 -3.53 -3.54
C TYR A 28 -15.64 -2.02 -3.27
N LEU A 29 -15.58 -1.60 -2.00
CA LEU A 29 -15.47 -0.22 -1.50
C LEU A 29 -14.05 0.33 -1.48
N LEU A 30 -13.09 -0.55 -1.21
CA LEU A 30 -11.70 -0.16 -1.17
C LEU A 30 -11.22 -0.13 -2.63
N PRO A 31 -10.75 1.02 -3.15
CA PRO A 31 -10.34 1.04 -4.54
C PRO A 31 -9.16 0.08 -4.68
N ARG A 32 -9.27 -0.84 -5.64
CA ARG A 32 -8.34 -1.96 -5.78
C ARG A 32 -6.91 -1.44 -5.80
N HIS A 33 -6.07 -2.03 -4.96
CA HIS A 33 -4.65 -1.75 -5.02
C HIS A 33 -4.12 -2.20 -6.38
N SER A 34 -3.57 -1.27 -7.14
CA SER A 34 -2.98 -1.55 -8.45
C SER A 34 -1.64 -0.82 -8.53
N PRO A 35 -0.61 -1.32 -7.83
CA PRO A 35 0.70 -0.65 -7.77
C PRO A 35 1.34 -0.47 -9.15
N GLU A 36 0.90 -1.26 -10.12
CA GLU A 36 1.34 -1.24 -11.50
C GLU A 36 0.73 -0.09 -12.31
N ARG A 37 -0.38 0.53 -11.85
CA ARG A 37 -0.92 1.75 -12.48
C ARG A 37 0.07 2.90 -12.50
N SER A 38 0.95 2.98 -11.50
CA SER A 38 2.07 3.94 -11.50
C SER A 38 3.26 3.48 -12.35
N ILE A 39 3.32 2.20 -12.73
CA ILE A 39 4.42 1.60 -13.51
C ILE A 39 4.10 1.71 -15.01
N PHE A 40 2.88 1.37 -15.42
CA PHE A 40 2.38 1.47 -16.79
C PHE A 40 1.85 2.89 -17.06
N ASP A 41 2.10 3.38 -18.27
CA ASP A 41 2.03 4.80 -18.67
C ASP A 41 0.67 5.50 -18.36
N PRO A 42 0.64 6.66 -17.68
CA PRO A 42 -0.58 7.44 -17.42
C PRO A 42 -1.28 7.97 -18.68
N LYS A 43 -0.66 7.89 -19.86
CA LYS A 43 -1.23 8.41 -21.12
C LYS A 43 -2.31 7.52 -21.74
N ASN A 44 -2.44 6.25 -21.33
CA ASN A 44 -3.37 5.29 -21.93
C ASN A 44 -4.51 4.84 -21.01
N GLU A 45 -4.53 5.27 -19.74
CA GLU A 45 -5.76 5.16 -18.95
C GLU A 45 -6.74 6.21 -19.48
N LYS A 46 -7.69 5.77 -20.33
CA LYS A 46 -8.96 6.47 -20.50
C LYS A 46 -9.39 6.87 -19.10
N LYS A 47 -9.56 8.18 -18.86
CA LYS A 47 -10.13 8.77 -17.65
C LYS A 47 -11.59 8.31 -17.51
N ASN A 48 -11.83 7.01 -17.38
CA ASN A 48 -13.06 6.55 -16.78
C ASN A 48 -12.85 6.88 -15.30
N PRO A 49 -13.55 7.89 -14.75
CA PRO A 49 -13.51 8.10 -13.32
C PRO A 49 -13.93 6.77 -12.73
N CYS A 50 -12.98 6.08 -12.07
CA CYS A 50 -13.15 4.74 -11.52
C CYS A 50 -14.62 4.47 -11.25
N SER A 51 -15.28 3.66 -12.09
CA SER A 51 -16.64 3.20 -11.82
C SER A 51 -16.49 2.32 -10.61
N HIS A 52 -16.68 2.95 -9.46
CA HIS A 52 -16.55 2.29 -8.19
C HIS A 52 -17.63 1.21 -8.18
N GLU A 53 -17.37 0.06 -7.60
CA GLU A 53 -18.31 -1.07 -7.69
C GLU A 53 -19.66 -0.71 -7.07
N LEU A 54 -19.68 0.10 -6.01
CA LEU A 54 -20.92 0.74 -5.52
C LEU A 54 -21.67 1.60 -6.55
N ASP A 55 -20.99 2.26 -7.50
CA ASP A 55 -21.72 2.94 -8.58
C ASP A 55 -22.40 1.93 -9.49
N LYS A 56 -21.75 0.79 -9.76
CA LYS A 56 -22.35 -0.28 -10.56
C LYS A 56 -23.56 -0.84 -9.84
N VAL A 57 -23.45 -1.14 -8.54
CA VAL A 57 -24.57 -1.58 -7.70
C VAL A 57 -25.69 -0.52 -7.71
N ALA A 58 -25.37 0.75 -7.49
CA ALA A 58 -26.34 1.83 -7.52
C ALA A 58 -26.92 2.09 -8.93
N ALA A 59 -26.26 1.66 -10.00
CA ALA A 59 -26.75 1.79 -11.37
C ALA A 59 -27.79 0.71 -11.73
N THR A 60 -27.70 -0.48 -11.13
CA THR A 60 -28.56 -1.64 -11.47
C THR A 60 -30.06 -1.34 -11.35
N ASN A 61 -30.53 -0.86 -10.19
CA ASN A 61 -31.94 -0.52 -9.98
C ASN A 61 -32.12 0.57 -8.90
N LYS A 62 -33.36 1.10 -8.79
CA LYS A 62 -33.69 2.19 -7.85
C LYS A 62 -33.63 1.77 -6.37
N VAL A 63 -33.91 0.51 -6.05
CA VAL A 63 -33.88 -0.03 -4.68
C VAL A 63 -32.44 -0.11 -4.18
N LEU A 64 -31.56 -0.78 -4.93
CA LEU A 64 -30.13 -0.88 -4.63
C LEU A 64 -29.46 0.49 -4.61
N ARG A 65 -29.89 1.43 -5.46
CA ARG A 65 -29.44 2.83 -5.36
C ARG A 65 -29.81 3.48 -4.02
N SER A 66 -31.00 3.22 -3.50
CA SER A 66 -31.45 3.74 -2.21
C SER A 66 -30.64 3.13 -1.08
N GLU A 67 -30.50 1.80 -1.06
CA GLU A 67 -29.70 1.06 -0.07
C GLU A 67 -28.26 1.55 -0.03
N VAL A 68 -27.59 1.68 -1.19
CA VAL A 68 -26.21 2.18 -1.27
C VAL A 68 -26.09 3.62 -0.75
N ASN A 69 -27.07 4.48 -1.02
CA ASN A 69 -27.05 5.86 -0.50
C ASN A 69 -27.29 5.91 1.02
N GLU A 70 -28.22 5.10 1.53
CA GLU A 70 -28.52 5.01 2.95
C GLU A 70 -27.33 4.46 3.73
N TRP A 71 -26.71 3.40 3.24
CA TRP A 71 -25.46 2.88 3.77
C TRP A 71 -24.32 3.90 3.72
N ALA A 72 -24.15 4.62 2.61
CA ALA A 72 -23.10 5.64 2.51
C ALA A 72 -23.32 6.78 3.53
N MET A 73 -24.58 7.18 3.75
CA MET A 73 -24.94 8.13 4.79
C MET A 73 -24.62 7.58 6.18
N HIS A 74 -25.00 6.33 6.47
CA HIS A 74 -24.72 5.70 7.76
C HIS A 74 -23.22 5.58 8.03
N PHE A 75 -22.43 5.19 7.03
CA PHE A 75 -20.97 5.17 7.11
C PHE A 75 -20.38 6.54 7.44
N LEU A 76 -20.85 7.60 6.77
CA LEU A 76 -20.38 8.96 7.02
C LEU A 76 -20.71 9.43 8.44
N LEU A 77 -21.86 9.02 8.99
CA LEU A 77 -22.29 9.34 10.35
C LEU A 77 -21.53 8.52 11.40
N SER A 78 -21.31 7.22 11.18
CA SER A 78 -20.56 6.37 12.10
C SER A 78 -19.10 6.80 12.21
N HIS A 79 -18.53 7.34 11.13
CA HIS A 79 -17.17 7.86 11.08
C HIS A 79 -17.09 9.39 11.23
N LYS A 80 -18.07 10.02 11.90
CA LYS A 80 -18.16 11.48 12.07
C LYS A 80 -16.90 12.13 12.64
N SER A 81 -16.16 11.43 13.50
CA SER A 81 -14.90 11.91 14.07
C SER A 81 -13.85 12.23 12.99
N ILE A 82 -13.87 11.49 11.89
CA ILE A 82 -12.92 11.60 10.79
C ILE A 82 -13.53 12.40 9.63
N THR A 83 -14.74 12.06 9.22
CA THR A 83 -15.41 12.66 8.05
C THR A 83 -15.90 14.08 8.32
N LYS A 84 -16.13 14.42 9.60
CA LYS A 84 -16.82 15.65 10.06
C LYS A 84 -18.20 15.81 9.43
N PHE A 85 -18.80 14.72 8.94
CA PHE A 85 -20.10 14.74 8.32
C PHE A 85 -21.18 15.09 9.36
N GLN A 86 -22.14 15.90 8.93
CA GLN A 86 -23.28 16.30 9.76
C GLN A 86 -24.54 15.80 9.07
N ALA A 87 -25.39 15.13 9.84
CA ALA A 87 -26.70 14.71 9.38
C ALA A 87 -27.49 15.92 8.83
N PRO A 88 -28.31 15.72 7.79
CA PRO A 88 -29.24 16.75 7.35
C PRO A 88 -30.16 17.15 8.51
N LYS A 89 -30.43 18.46 8.66
CA LYS A 89 -31.18 19.01 9.80
C LYS A 89 -32.70 18.79 9.71
N SER A 90 -33.22 18.39 8.56
CA SER A 90 -34.66 18.21 8.33
C SER A 90 -34.86 17.27 7.15
N ALA A 91 -35.64 16.20 7.32
CA ALA A 91 -36.00 15.23 6.27
C ALA A 91 -36.90 15.85 5.18
N THR A 92 -36.44 16.91 4.54
CA THR A 92 -37.09 17.53 3.39
C THR A 92 -37.00 16.60 2.19
N LYS A 93 -37.94 16.72 1.23
CA LYS A 93 -37.92 15.96 -0.04
C LYS A 93 -36.56 16.00 -0.76
N LYS A 94 -35.79 17.07 -0.59
CA LYS A 94 -34.46 17.28 -1.16
C LYS A 94 -33.39 16.34 -0.57
N ASP A 95 -33.53 15.95 0.69
CA ASP A 95 -32.61 15.03 1.36
C ASP A 95 -32.78 13.58 0.90
N ARG A 96 -34.02 13.17 0.57
CA ARG A 96 -34.29 11.85 -0.04
C ARG A 96 -33.69 11.70 -1.45
N THR A 97 -33.40 12.80 -2.14
CA THR A 97 -32.74 12.81 -3.46
C THR A 97 -31.24 13.06 -3.39
N THR A 98 -30.69 13.25 -2.19
CA THR A 98 -29.26 13.57 -2.04
C THR A 98 -28.42 12.33 -2.30
N ASN A 99 -27.46 12.46 -3.21
CA ASN A 99 -26.51 11.40 -3.52
C ASN A 99 -25.37 11.42 -2.47
N TYR A 100 -25.50 10.60 -1.43
CA TYR A 100 -24.49 10.41 -0.39
C TYR A 100 -23.32 9.52 -0.83
N LEU A 101 -23.36 8.96 -2.05
CA LEU A 101 -22.23 8.24 -2.63
C LEU A 101 -21.23 9.17 -3.34
N ARG A 102 -21.69 9.98 -4.31
CA ARG A 102 -20.86 10.85 -5.18
C ARG A 102 -21.18 12.35 -5.14
N GLY A 103 -22.14 12.78 -4.33
CA GLY A 103 -22.45 14.21 -4.17
C GLY A 103 -21.31 15.02 -3.54
N ARG A 104 -21.52 16.33 -3.38
CA ARG A 104 -20.53 17.24 -2.74
C ARG A 104 -20.11 16.79 -1.33
N LYS A 105 -21.04 16.15 -0.61
CA LYS A 105 -20.84 15.56 0.72
C LYS A 105 -20.87 14.02 0.67
N GLY A 106 -20.65 13.45 -0.51
CA GLY A 106 -20.72 12.00 -0.72
C GLY A 106 -19.46 11.30 -0.24
N LEU A 107 -19.62 10.02 0.11
CA LEU A 107 -18.56 9.18 0.63
C LEU A 107 -17.38 9.04 -0.35
N LEU A 108 -17.64 8.67 -1.61
CA LEU A 108 -16.57 8.48 -2.60
C LEU A 108 -15.87 9.81 -2.93
N THR A 109 -16.62 10.91 -2.96
CA THR A 109 -16.07 12.26 -3.11
C THR A 109 -15.13 12.59 -1.96
N TRP A 110 -15.53 12.28 -0.73
CA TRP A 110 -14.70 12.47 0.45
C TRP A 110 -13.44 11.59 0.42
N CYS A 111 -13.59 10.28 0.16
CA CYS A 111 -12.48 9.33 0.04
C CYS A 111 -11.47 9.73 -1.04
N SER A 112 -11.90 10.42 -2.11
CA SER A 112 -11.01 10.87 -3.19
C SER A 112 -10.14 12.07 -2.84
N SER A 113 -10.46 12.78 -1.75
CA SER A 113 -9.85 14.08 -1.39
C SER A 113 -9.33 14.17 0.05
N HIS A 114 -9.70 13.25 0.93
CA HIS A 114 -9.34 13.25 2.35
C HIS A 114 -8.66 11.95 2.74
N CYS A 115 -7.71 12.04 3.68
CA CYS A 115 -7.09 10.90 4.30
C CYS A 115 -8.15 10.04 5.00
N VAL A 116 -8.23 8.75 4.65
CA VAL A 116 -9.22 7.83 5.23
C VAL A 116 -9.07 7.64 6.74
N PHE A 117 -7.89 7.86 7.31
CA PHE A 117 -7.62 7.67 8.74
C PHE A 117 -7.81 8.93 9.59
N CYS A 118 -7.32 10.08 9.14
CA CYS A 118 -7.35 11.32 9.94
C CYS A 118 -8.28 12.41 9.39
N GLY A 119 -8.87 12.19 8.21
CA GLY A 119 -9.82 13.12 7.61
C GLY A 119 -9.22 14.44 7.12
N LYS A 120 -7.89 14.62 7.18
CA LYS A 120 -7.21 15.78 6.60
C LYS A 120 -7.19 15.67 5.08
N LYS A 121 -7.33 16.78 4.37
CA LYS A 121 -7.21 16.80 2.90
C LYS A 121 -5.87 16.21 2.47
N SER A 122 -5.89 15.30 1.50
CA SER A 122 -4.68 14.69 0.94
C SER A 122 -4.88 14.42 -0.55
N ALA A 123 -3.95 14.92 -1.36
CA ALA A 123 -3.82 14.56 -2.77
C ALA A 123 -2.98 13.29 -2.97
N ARG A 124 -2.35 12.78 -1.90
CA ARG A 124 -1.50 11.59 -1.94
C ARG A 124 -2.35 10.35 -1.70
N SER A 125 -2.03 9.29 -2.43
CA SER A 125 -2.55 7.96 -2.14
C SER A 125 -1.61 7.19 -1.20
N ALA A 126 -2.16 6.26 -0.43
CA ALA A 126 -1.35 5.31 0.34
C ALA A 126 -0.47 4.48 -0.60
N ILE A 127 0.73 4.10 -0.16
CA ILE A 127 1.69 3.43 -1.05
C ILE A 127 1.22 1.99 -1.32
N LEU A 128 0.96 1.22 -0.26
CA LEU A 128 0.54 -0.19 -0.37
C LEU A 128 -0.96 -0.37 -0.66
N VAL A 129 -1.75 0.70 -0.60
CA VAL A 129 -3.18 0.67 -0.89
C VAL A 129 -3.56 1.93 -1.67
N ASN A 130 -3.00 2.07 -2.86
CA ASN A 130 -3.10 3.28 -3.70
C ASN A 130 -4.52 3.70 -4.10
N GLY A 131 -5.52 2.88 -3.81
CA GLY A 131 -6.92 3.28 -3.85
C GLY A 131 -7.30 4.35 -2.83
N PHE A 132 -6.70 4.36 -1.64
CA PHE A 132 -7.04 5.35 -0.63
C PHE A 132 -6.21 6.60 -0.74
N ARG A 133 -6.85 7.75 -0.53
CA ARG A 133 -6.14 8.94 -0.10
C ARG A 133 -5.67 8.75 1.33
N CYS A 134 -4.38 8.99 1.53
CA CYS A 134 -3.75 8.88 2.84
C CYS A 134 -2.66 9.95 2.96
N CYS A 135 -2.54 10.56 4.14
CA CYS A 135 -1.43 11.47 4.40
C CYS A 135 -0.18 10.67 4.77
N MET A 136 0.99 11.29 4.66
CA MET A 136 2.28 10.65 4.92
C MET A 136 2.38 10.07 6.34
N ALA A 137 1.88 10.80 7.33
CA ALA A 137 1.95 10.38 8.74
C ALA A 137 1.10 9.12 8.98
N CYS A 138 -0.13 9.10 8.47
CA CYS A 138 -1.00 7.92 8.58
C CYS A 138 -0.45 6.75 7.77
N ASP A 139 0.07 6.98 6.56
CA ASP A 139 0.65 5.91 5.74
C ASP A 139 1.85 5.25 6.44
N LYS A 140 2.71 6.04 7.12
CA LYS A 140 3.82 5.54 7.94
C LYS A 140 3.33 4.79 9.18
N ALA A 141 2.28 5.27 9.84
CA ALA A 141 1.76 4.66 11.07
C ALA A 141 1.00 3.35 10.82
N GLN A 142 0.31 3.23 9.69
CA GLN A 142 -0.55 2.08 9.39
C GLN A 142 0.22 0.92 8.74
N TRP A 143 1.28 1.23 8.00
CA TRP A 143 2.03 0.20 7.26
C TRP A 143 3.53 0.37 7.46
N GLU A 144 4.12 -0.63 8.10
CA GLU A 144 5.57 -0.78 8.17
C GLU A 144 6.09 -1.24 6.79
N LYS A 145 6.92 -0.40 6.18
CA LYS A 145 7.35 -0.55 4.79
C LYS A 145 8.87 -0.62 4.70
N ILE A 146 9.35 -1.37 3.72
CA ILE A 146 10.76 -1.47 3.38
C ILE A 146 10.98 -1.19 1.89
N THR A 147 12.09 -0.54 1.55
CA THR A 147 12.43 -0.26 0.14
C THR A 147 12.88 -1.54 -0.58
N LEU A 148 12.83 -1.55 -1.92
CA LEU A 148 13.40 -2.64 -2.72
C LEU A 148 14.88 -2.90 -2.36
N THR A 149 15.68 -1.83 -2.32
CA THR A 149 17.11 -1.89 -2.03
C THR A 149 17.37 -2.45 -0.65
N ASP A 150 16.60 -2.03 0.36
CA ASP A 150 16.72 -2.54 1.72
C ASP A 150 16.24 -3.99 1.82
N ALA A 151 15.17 -4.38 1.12
CA ALA A 151 14.71 -5.77 1.09
C ALA A 151 15.77 -6.72 0.52
N MET A 152 16.46 -6.30 -0.55
CA MET A 152 17.59 -7.05 -1.11
C MET A 152 18.81 -7.03 -0.18
N THR A 153 19.14 -5.87 0.38
CA THR A 153 20.35 -5.67 1.17
C THR A 153 20.25 -6.26 2.57
N ILE A 154 19.11 -6.20 3.21
CA ILE A 154 18.89 -6.74 4.55
C ILE A 154 18.56 -8.22 4.39
N TYR A 155 17.40 -8.55 3.79
CA TYR A 155 16.88 -9.92 3.75
C TYR A 155 17.48 -10.82 2.65
N GLY A 156 18.37 -10.30 1.80
CA GLY A 156 19.09 -11.10 0.81
C GLY A 156 18.19 -11.68 -0.27
N LEU A 157 17.04 -11.05 -0.47
CA LEU A 157 16.08 -11.41 -1.51
C LEU A 157 16.55 -10.87 -2.87
N ARG A 158 16.18 -11.57 -3.94
CA ARG A 158 16.43 -11.11 -5.31
C ARG A 158 15.25 -10.28 -5.79
N GLU A 159 15.51 -9.23 -6.59
CA GLU A 159 14.45 -8.40 -7.19
C GLU A 159 13.42 -9.25 -7.95
N GLN A 160 13.88 -10.28 -8.67
CA GLN A 160 13.06 -11.21 -9.44
C GLN A 160 11.99 -11.96 -8.62
N VAL A 161 12.25 -12.17 -7.33
CA VAL A 161 11.32 -12.83 -6.41
C VAL A 161 10.35 -11.80 -5.82
N LEU A 162 10.82 -10.58 -5.55
CA LEU A 162 10.01 -9.49 -5.03
C LEU A 162 9.07 -8.89 -6.11
N LEU A 163 9.52 -8.85 -7.36
CA LEU A 163 8.83 -8.24 -8.51
C LEU A 163 8.84 -9.18 -9.74
N PRO A 164 8.18 -10.35 -9.68
CA PRO A 164 8.19 -11.34 -10.76
C PRO A 164 7.54 -10.85 -12.07
N GLU A 165 6.74 -9.78 -12.00
CA GLU A 165 6.06 -9.17 -13.15
C GLU A 165 6.96 -8.30 -14.01
N LYS A 166 8.00 -7.68 -13.42
CA LYS A 166 8.98 -6.88 -14.18
C LYS A 166 9.86 -7.75 -15.07
N HIS A 167 9.99 -9.04 -14.75
CA HIS A 167 10.91 -9.95 -15.42
C HIS A 167 10.11 -11.02 -16.19
N VAL A 168 9.82 -10.73 -17.46
CA VAL A 168 9.02 -11.59 -18.36
C VAL A 168 9.61 -13.01 -18.50
N ASN A 169 10.94 -13.14 -18.40
CA ASN A 169 11.66 -14.42 -18.56
C ASN A 169 11.99 -15.12 -17.23
N CYS A 170 11.33 -14.75 -16.15
CA CYS A 170 11.64 -15.23 -14.80
C CYS A 170 10.86 -16.51 -14.42
N HIS A 171 10.85 -17.51 -15.31
CA HIS A 171 10.10 -18.75 -15.10
C HIS A 171 10.50 -19.45 -13.78
N ASN A 172 11.78 -19.37 -13.41
CA ASN A 172 12.30 -20.02 -12.21
C ASN A 172 11.78 -19.39 -10.92
N SER A 173 11.71 -18.06 -10.80
CA SER A 173 11.19 -17.44 -9.56
C SER A 173 9.67 -17.57 -9.44
N ARG A 174 8.92 -17.56 -10.55
CA ARG A 174 7.48 -17.84 -10.51
C ARG A 174 7.20 -19.28 -10.09
N LYS A 175 7.96 -20.24 -10.63
CA LYS A 175 7.87 -21.65 -10.23
C LYS A 175 8.24 -21.84 -8.76
N LEU A 176 9.29 -21.17 -8.29
CA LEU A 176 9.69 -21.19 -6.88
C LEU A 176 8.58 -20.65 -5.97
N LEU A 177 8.00 -19.49 -6.28
CA LEU A 177 6.89 -18.92 -5.51
C LEU A 177 5.66 -19.85 -5.50
N ALA A 178 5.35 -20.48 -6.64
CA ALA A 178 4.27 -21.45 -6.73
C ALA A 178 4.54 -22.72 -5.89
N GLN A 179 5.79 -23.18 -5.85
CA GLN A 179 6.19 -24.33 -5.03
C GLN A 179 6.15 -24.04 -3.53
N ILE A 180 6.57 -22.84 -3.13
CA ILE A 180 6.53 -22.39 -1.73
C ILE A 180 5.08 -22.12 -1.29
N GLY A 181 4.15 -21.89 -2.23
CA GLY A 181 2.76 -21.55 -1.93
C GLY A 181 2.61 -20.16 -1.31
N PHE A 182 3.62 -19.30 -1.41
CA PHE A 182 3.59 -17.98 -0.79
C PHE A 182 2.76 -17.00 -1.64
N PRO A 183 1.78 -16.30 -1.05
CA PRO A 183 1.06 -15.25 -1.75
C PRO A 183 2.01 -14.13 -2.17
N ARG A 184 1.72 -13.46 -3.28
CA ARG A 184 2.53 -12.35 -3.78
C ARG A 184 2.78 -11.30 -2.70
N VAL A 185 4.04 -10.89 -2.51
CA VAL A 185 4.42 -9.81 -1.58
C VAL A 185 3.68 -8.53 -1.96
N ARG A 186 2.96 -7.93 -1.01
CA ARG A 186 2.28 -6.66 -1.23
C ARG A 186 3.30 -5.54 -1.38
N TYR A 187 3.19 -4.78 -2.46
CA TYR A 187 4.09 -3.66 -2.71
C TYR A 187 3.38 -2.50 -3.37
N GLY A 188 3.87 -1.30 -3.12
CA GLY A 188 3.44 -0.06 -3.74
C GLY A 188 4.57 0.60 -4.52
N VAL A 189 4.20 1.42 -5.50
CA VAL A 189 5.14 2.27 -6.22
C VAL A 189 4.78 3.73 -5.97
N TYR A 190 5.81 4.54 -5.72
CA TYR A 190 5.65 5.98 -5.56
C TYR A 190 6.76 6.72 -6.31
N THR A 191 6.50 7.97 -6.67
CA THR A 191 7.48 8.82 -7.34
C THR A 191 8.30 9.59 -6.30
N CYS A 192 9.63 9.51 -6.41
CA CYS A 192 10.58 10.25 -5.59
C CYS A 192 11.63 10.87 -6.52
N GLN A 193 11.80 12.20 -6.48
CA GLN A 193 12.77 12.92 -7.31
C GLN A 193 12.69 12.59 -8.81
N GLY A 194 11.47 12.41 -9.34
CA GLY A 194 11.24 12.02 -10.74
C GLY A 194 11.46 10.53 -11.04
N GLY A 195 12.08 9.77 -10.14
CA GLY A 195 12.23 8.31 -10.23
C GLY A 195 11.06 7.55 -9.61
N LYS A 196 10.84 6.31 -10.06
CA LYS A 196 9.87 5.37 -9.46
C LYS A 196 10.58 4.53 -8.39
N ALA A 197 10.12 4.62 -7.15
CA ALA A 197 10.59 3.81 -6.04
C ALA A 197 9.53 2.80 -5.62
N CYS A 198 9.96 1.58 -5.27
CA CYS A 198 9.09 0.50 -4.81
C CYS A 198 9.26 0.31 -3.31
N MET A 199 8.14 0.18 -2.59
CA MET A 199 8.12 -0.23 -1.18
C MET A 199 7.27 -1.47 -1.00
N PHE A 200 7.70 -2.34 -0.11
CA PHE A 200 7.04 -3.60 0.22
C PHE A 200 6.53 -3.54 1.65
N LEU A 201 5.48 -4.30 1.96
CA LEU A 201 5.11 -4.54 3.34
C LEU A 201 6.23 -5.35 4.02
N LEU A 202 6.73 -4.87 5.15
CA LEU A 202 7.86 -5.52 5.82
C LEU A 202 7.54 -6.95 6.23
N GLU A 203 6.34 -7.19 6.73
CA GLU A 203 5.90 -8.50 7.20
C GLU A 203 5.94 -9.56 6.09
N ASP A 204 5.40 -9.24 4.91
CA ASP A 204 5.43 -10.14 3.75
C ASP A 204 6.88 -10.45 3.31
N VAL A 205 7.77 -9.45 3.40
CA VAL A 205 9.20 -9.62 3.07
C VAL A 205 9.89 -10.56 4.06
N LYS A 206 9.61 -10.42 5.37
CA LYS A 206 10.17 -11.30 6.40
C LYS A 206 9.69 -12.75 6.22
N GLN A 207 8.40 -12.94 5.97
CA GLN A 207 7.83 -14.26 5.74
C GLN A 207 8.44 -14.92 4.50
N LEU A 208 8.53 -14.17 3.39
CA LEU A 208 9.18 -14.66 2.17
C LEU A 208 10.65 -15.01 2.40
N ALA A 209 11.39 -14.19 3.14
CA ALA A 209 12.79 -14.44 3.47
C ALA A 209 12.98 -15.69 4.33
N THR A 210 12.10 -15.90 5.30
CA THR A 210 12.07 -17.11 6.15
C THR A 210 11.80 -18.36 5.31
N LEU A 211 10.88 -18.28 4.35
CA LEU A 211 10.58 -19.41 3.47
C LEU A 211 11.72 -19.76 2.50
N ILE A 212 12.48 -18.77 2.04
CA ILE A 212 13.58 -18.98 1.09
C ILE A 212 14.87 -19.42 1.79
N HIS A 213 15.20 -18.80 2.93
CA HIS A 213 16.46 -19.02 3.62
C HIS A 213 16.35 -19.98 4.82
N GLY A 214 15.13 -20.32 5.24
CA GLY A 214 14.87 -21.09 6.45
C GLY A 214 15.01 -20.22 7.70
N GLU A 215 15.96 -20.55 8.57
CA GLU A 215 16.23 -19.79 9.78
C GLU A 215 16.88 -18.44 9.46
N LEU A 216 16.03 -17.41 9.39
CA LEU A 216 16.40 -16.07 8.96
C LEU A 216 17.52 -15.47 9.81
N GLU A 217 17.47 -15.61 11.14
CA GLU A 217 18.49 -15.07 12.04
C GLU A 217 19.89 -15.65 11.76
N ILE A 218 19.97 -16.96 11.53
CA ILE A 218 21.25 -17.62 11.20
C ILE A 218 21.77 -17.13 9.85
N TYR A 219 20.89 -17.04 8.85
CA TYR A 219 21.28 -16.52 7.53
C TYR A 219 21.80 -15.09 7.63
N MET A 220 21.11 -14.22 8.36
CA MET A 220 21.50 -12.83 8.57
C MET A 220 22.83 -12.71 9.30
N ALA A 221 23.05 -13.50 10.36
CA ALA A 221 24.31 -13.53 11.11
C ALA A 221 25.49 -13.99 10.26
N LYS A 222 25.32 -15.08 9.48
CA LYS A 222 26.36 -15.58 8.54
C LYS A 222 26.73 -14.52 7.51
N ARG A 223 25.72 -13.81 6.99
CA ARG A 223 25.92 -12.79 5.98
C ARG A 223 26.63 -11.55 6.52
N GLU A 224 26.30 -11.13 7.74
CA GLU A 224 26.99 -10.02 8.40
C GLU A 224 28.44 -10.37 8.72
N ALA A 225 28.70 -11.58 9.22
CA ALA A 225 30.06 -12.07 9.44
C ALA A 225 30.89 -12.06 8.14
N ALA A 226 30.31 -12.51 7.03
CA ALA A 226 30.96 -12.45 5.72
C ALA A 226 31.23 -11.01 5.26
N ARG A 227 30.32 -10.07 5.54
CA ARG A 227 30.50 -8.63 5.23
C ARG A 227 31.65 -8.04 6.03
N VAL A 228 31.72 -8.32 7.32
CA VAL A 228 32.81 -7.87 8.21
C VAL A 228 34.14 -8.45 7.75
N ALA A 229 34.21 -9.76 7.44
CA ALA A 229 35.41 -10.40 6.92
C ALA A 229 35.91 -9.78 5.61
N ARG A 230 34.99 -9.46 4.67
CA ARG A 230 35.34 -8.77 3.42
C ARG A 230 35.89 -7.37 3.67
N LYS A 231 35.28 -6.61 4.58
CA LYS A 231 35.76 -5.27 4.95
C LYS A 231 37.13 -5.32 5.63
N ALA A 232 37.37 -6.29 6.50
CA ALA A 232 38.67 -6.50 7.13
C ALA A 232 39.75 -6.80 6.06
N LYS A 233 39.48 -7.73 5.15
CA LYS A 233 40.39 -8.06 4.05
C LYS A 233 40.67 -6.87 3.13
N ALA A 234 39.68 -6.03 2.85
CA ALA A 234 39.86 -4.82 2.05
C ALA A 234 40.74 -3.78 2.77
N ARG A 235 40.57 -3.60 4.09
CA ARG A 235 41.40 -2.70 4.89
C ARG A 235 42.86 -3.16 4.95
N SER A 236 43.10 -4.45 5.16
CA SER A 236 44.47 -5.01 5.16
C SER A 236 45.17 -4.76 3.81
N LYS A 237 44.47 -4.95 2.68
CA LYS A 237 45.03 -4.67 1.36
C LYS A 237 45.37 -3.20 1.12
N ILE A 238 44.58 -2.27 1.66
CA ILE A 238 44.86 -0.83 1.56
C ILE A 238 46.11 -0.51 2.39
N GLN A 239 46.19 -1.00 3.63
CA GLN A 239 47.37 -0.81 4.48
C GLN A 239 48.65 -1.40 3.86
N GLU A 240 48.59 -2.59 3.27
CA GLU A 240 49.72 -3.21 2.55
C GLU A 240 50.13 -2.38 1.32
N GLY A 241 49.17 -1.81 0.59
CA GLY A 241 49.42 -0.93 -0.55
C GLY A 241 50.08 0.40 -0.17
N ASP A 242 49.62 1.02 0.92
CA ASP A 242 50.18 2.26 1.45
C ASP A 242 51.62 2.04 1.97
N PHE A 243 51.86 0.93 2.68
CA PHE A 243 53.19 0.55 3.16
C PHE A 243 54.18 0.26 2.02
N ALA A 244 53.71 -0.35 0.92
CA ALA A 244 54.52 -0.60 -0.28
C ALA A 244 54.88 0.71 -1.01
N LYS A 245 53.98 1.70 -0.98
CA LYS A 245 54.19 3.02 -1.59
C LYS A 245 55.22 3.85 -0.81
N GLU A 246 55.18 3.79 0.52
CA GLU A 246 56.19 4.44 1.37
C GLU A 246 57.58 3.85 1.16
N ARG A 247 57.72 2.52 1.05
CA ARG A 247 59.01 1.88 0.74
C ARG A 247 59.57 2.23 -0.64
N GLY A 248 58.71 2.41 -1.65
CA GLY A 248 59.14 2.82 -2.99
C GLY A 248 59.64 4.27 -3.07
N THR A 249 59.25 5.13 -2.13
CA THR A 249 59.62 6.56 -2.15
C THR A 249 60.98 6.83 -1.48
N ILE A 250 61.44 5.93 -0.60
CA ILE A 250 62.72 6.05 0.11
C ILE A 250 63.91 5.52 -0.73
N ALA A 251 63.64 4.76 -1.80
CA ALA A 251 64.67 4.06 -2.58
C ALA A 251 65.26 4.83 -3.78
N SER A 252 65.03 6.15 -3.90
CA SER A 252 65.64 6.98 -4.94
C SER A 252 66.73 7.90 -4.35
N PRO A 253 68.00 7.45 -4.26
CA PRO A 253 69.10 8.36 -3.95
C PRO A 253 69.42 9.20 -5.19
N SER A 254 69.35 10.52 -5.00
CA SER A 254 69.87 11.55 -5.89
C SER A 254 71.34 11.27 -6.23
N SER A 255 71.62 10.79 -7.44
CA SER A 255 72.96 10.80 -8.03
C SER A 255 73.33 12.23 -8.42
N ALA A 256 74.19 12.84 -7.61
CA ALA A 256 74.94 14.06 -7.93
C ALA A 256 76.22 13.71 -8.70
#